data_AF-A0AAN7VEX2-F1
#
_entry.id   AF-A0AAN7VEX2-F1
#
_cell.length_a   1.000
_cell.length_b   1.000
_cell.length_c   1.000
_cell.angle_alpha   90.00
_cell.angle_beta   90.00
_cell.angle_gamma   90.00
#
_symmetry.space_group_name_H-M   'P 1'
#
loop_
_entity.id
_entity.type
_entity.pdbx_description
1 polymer ?
#
loop_
_entity_poly.entity_id
_entity_poly.type
_entity_poly.pdbx_seq_one_letter_code
_entity_poly.pdbx_strand_id
1 'polypeptide(L)'
;MRSITIILILCFVAVFGDKPYEYSKIAKECITTLKLNEKEIRDLVPEVGEIPTDNEVVLKFFECCFRDFINNNGRVVENKKFKDYIRSCFEIRMTNAKHSLVKLVAKDCINQCKHIRGKSNGETGIKVMNCLKNKFQEYFEV
;
A
#
# COMPACT_ATOMS: atom_id res chain seq x y z
N MET A 1 31.98 48.77 19.77
CA MET A 1 30.51 48.95 19.78
C MET A 1 29.97 48.74 18.37
N ARG A 2 28.89 47.96 18.26
CA ARG A 2 28.10 47.60 17.06
C ARG A 2 28.68 46.47 16.21
N SER A 3 27.96 45.42 15.83
CA SER A 3 26.75 44.78 16.33
C SER A 3 26.78 43.37 15.72
N ILE A 4 26.52 42.36 16.53
CA ILE A 4 26.40 40.97 16.09
C ILE A 4 25.10 40.86 15.27
N THR A 5 25.21 40.61 13.96
CA THR A 5 24.07 40.20 13.13
C THR A 5 24.14 38.67 12.96
N ILE A 6 23.86 37.98 14.07
CA ILE A 6 23.30 36.63 14.04
C ILE A 6 21.79 36.84 13.91
N ILE A 7 21.10 35.92 13.22
CA ILE A 7 19.65 35.67 13.18
C ILE A 7 19.11 35.77 11.74
N LEU A 8 18.32 34.76 11.37
CA LEU A 8 17.40 34.64 10.21
C LEU A 8 17.91 33.97 8.93
N ILE A 9 18.38 32.72 8.98
CA ILE A 9 17.93 31.67 8.02
C ILE A 9 17.93 30.30 8.74
N LEU A 10 17.06 30.12 9.73
CA LEU A 10 16.86 28.85 10.46
C LEU A 10 15.37 28.45 10.56
N CYS A 11 14.53 28.89 9.62
CA CYS A 11 13.08 28.63 9.66
C CYS A 11 12.50 28.06 8.35
N PHE A 12 13.26 27.28 7.58
CA PHE A 12 12.71 26.55 6.42
C PHE A 12 12.95 25.04 6.47
N VAL A 13 13.20 24.49 7.67
CA VAL A 13 13.32 23.06 7.90
C VAL A 13 12.27 22.63 8.92
N ALA A 14 10.98 22.67 8.55
CA ALA A 14 9.90 21.93 9.25
C ALA A 14 8.49 22.23 8.68
N VAL A 15 8.23 22.09 7.37
CA VAL A 15 6.83 22.01 6.88
C VAL A 15 6.66 21.03 5.72
N PHE A 16 7.39 19.92 5.73
CA PHE A 16 6.95 18.69 5.08
C PHE A 16 6.85 17.65 6.18
N GLY A 17 5.87 17.85 7.07
CA GLY A 17 5.44 16.78 7.94
C GLY A 17 4.80 15.73 7.04
N ASP A 18 5.56 14.69 6.69
CA ASP A 18 5.05 13.45 6.12
C ASP A 18 3.93 12.97 7.05
N LYS A 19 2.68 13.31 6.71
CA LYS A 19 1.55 12.75 7.45
C LYS A 19 1.64 11.24 7.18
N PRO A 20 1.87 10.41 8.21
CA PRO A 20 2.06 9.00 8.01
C PRO A 20 0.81 8.44 7.36
N TYR A 21 0.98 7.62 6.32
CA TYR A 21 -0.13 6.91 5.69
C TYR A 21 -0.93 6.16 6.77
N GLU A 22 -2.23 6.43 6.83
CA GLU A 22 -3.11 5.71 7.73
C GLU A 22 -3.45 4.34 7.14
N TYR A 23 -3.25 3.29 7.95
CA TYR A 23 -3.70 1.97 7.58
C TYR A 23 -5.21 1.95 7.31
N SER A 24 -5.59 1.22 6.26
CA SER A 24 -7.00 0.92 6.01
C SER A 24 -7.66 0.25 7.22
N LYS A 25 -8.98 0.35 7.33
CA LYS A 25 -9.75 -0.32 8.40
C LYS A 25 -9.42 -1.82 8.49
N ILE A 26 -9.31 -2.50 7.35
CA ILE A 26 -8.95 -3.93 7.26
C ILE A 26 -7.56 -4.19 7.86
N ALA A 27 -6.57 -3.34 7.52
CA ALA A 27 -5.22 -3.47 8.05
C ALA A 27 -5.19 -3.24 9.58
N LYS A 28 -5.88 -2.21 10.09
CA LYS A 28 -6.00 -1.96 11.54
C LYS A 28 -6.66 -3.13 12.28
N GLU A 29 -7.72 -3.73 11.71
CA GLU A 29 -8.37 -4.92 12.25
C GLU A 29 -7.42 -6.13 12.29
N CYS A 30 -6.61 -6.32 11.24
CA CYS A 30 -5.65 -7.42 11.18
C CYS A 30 -4.49 -7.27 12.15
N ILE A 31 -3.93 -6.06 12.28
CA ILE A 31 -2.90 -5.75 13.29
C ILE A 31 -3.42 -6.08 14.69
N THR A 32 -4.67 -5.66 15.00
CA THR A 32 -5.29 -5.91 16.30
C THR A 32 -5.55 -7.40 16.54
N THR A 33 -6.14 -8.10 15.56
CA THR A 33 -6.52 -9.51 15.68
C THR A 33 -5.29 -10.42 15.85
N LEU A 34 -4.23 -10.12 15.11
CA LEU A 34 -2.98 -10.89 15.13
C LEU A 34 -2.02 -10.42 16.25
N LYS A 35 -2.41 -9.40 17.03
CA LYS A 35 -1.58 -8.78 18.08
C LYS A 35 -0.19 -8.34 17.56
N LEU A 36 -0.16 -7.78 16.35
CA LEU A 36 1.07 -7.33 15.71
C LEU A 36 1.45 -5.93 16.19
N ASN A 37 2.75 -5.63 16.16
CA ASN A 37 3.23 -4.29 16.43
C ASN A 37 3.03 -3.41 15.19
N GLU A 38 2.22 -2.35 15.29
CA GLU A 38 1.92 -1.48 14.16
C GLU A 38 3.17 -0.85 13.53
N LYS A 39 4.14 -0.44 14.37
CA LYS A 39 5.39 0.15 13.90
C LYS A 39 6.21 -0.87 13.11
N GLU A 40 6.32 -2.09 13.62
CA GLU A 40 7.02 -3.18 12.93
C GLU A 40 6.38 -3.48 11.57
N ILE A 41 5.04 -3.55 11.49
CA ILE A 41 4.35 -3.77 10.21
C ILE A 41 4.60 -2.60 9.25
N ARG A 42 4.68 -1.37 9.75
CA ARG A 42 5.00 -0.20 8.92
C ARG A 42 6.41 -0.24 8.36
N ASP A 43 7.36 -0.70 9.16
CA ASP A 43 8.75 -0.86 8.74
C ASP A 43 8.91 -2.00 7.71
N LEU A 44 8.11 -3.07 7.85
CA LEU A 44 8.15 -4.25 6.97
C LEU A 44 7.30 -4.14 5.70
N VAL A 45 6.28 -3.29 5.68
CA VAL A 45 5.36 -3.10 4.55
C VAL A 45 5.53 -1.67 4.03
N PRO A 46 6.64 -1.40 3.32
CA PRO A 46 6.97 -0.04 2.97
C PRO A 46 6.02 0.50 1.89
N GLU A 47 5.73 1.80 1.97
CA GLU A 47 4.91 2.47 0.96
C GLU A 47 5.56 2.40 -0.43
N VAL A 48 6.89 2.53 -0.47
CA VAL A 48 7.75 2.44 -1.67
C VAL A 48 8.62 1.19 -1.57
N GLY A 49 8.84 0.50 -2.68
CA GLY A 49 9.65 -0.72 -2.73
C GLY A 49 8.85 -2.01 -2.58
N GLU A 50 9.56 -3.13 -2.61
CA GLU A 50 8.96 -4.46 -2.61
C GLU A 50 8.64 -4.96 -1.20
N ILE A 51 7.45 -5.54 -1.02
CA ILE A 51 7.06 -6.19 0.24
C ILE A 51 7.70 -7.59 0.29
N PRO A 52 8.40 -7.96 1.36
CA PRO A 52 9.11 -9.24 1.45
C PRO A 52 8.13 -10.43 1.50
N THR A 53 8.41 -11.48 0.71
CA THR A 53 7.59 -12.70 0.64
C THR A 53 8.06 -13.82 1.58
N ASP A 54 9.20 -13.65 2.24
CA ASP A 54 9.84 -14.62 3.13
C ASP A 54 9.67 -14.27 4.62
N ASN A 55 9.14 -13.09 4.94
CA ASN A 55 8.86 -12.68 6.32
C ASN A 55 7.53 -13.25 6.82
N GLU A 56 7.59 -14.08 7.86
CA GLU A 56 6.42 -14.78 8.43
C GLU A 56 5.35 -13.82 8.98
N VAL A 57 5.77 -12.73 9.61
CA VAL A 57 4.87 -11.72 10.17
C VAL A 57 4.09 -11.03 9.04
N VAL A 58 4.78 -10.67 7.96
CA VAL A 58 4.18 -10.05 6.77
C VAL A 58 3.22 -11.04 6.09
N LEU A 59 3.60 -12.30 5.95
CA LEU A 59 2.75 -13.34 5.38
C LEU A 59 1.42 -13.46 6.13
N LYS A 60 1.45 -13.55 7.46
CA LYS A 60 0.24 -13.63 8.30
C LYS A 60 -0.60 -12.37 8.19
N PHE A 61 0.04 -11.19 8.19
CA PHE A 61 -0.65 -9.92 8.04
C PHE A 61 -1.40 -9.83 6.71
N PHE A 62 -0.75 -10.18 5.59
CA PHE A 62 -1.39 -10.18 4.27
C PHE A 62 -2.44 -11.27 4.11
N GLU A 63 -2.23 -12.44 4.70
CA GLU A 63 -3.25 -13.50 4.72
C GLU A 63 -4.54 -13.01 5.40
N CYS A 64 -4.41 -12.30 6.53
CA CYS A 64 -5.55 -11.67 7.18
C CYS A 64 -6.21 -10.59 6.30
N CYS A 65 -5.42 -9.68 5.72
CA CYS A 65 -5.94 -8.57 4.93
C CYS A 65 -6.67 -9.04 3.66
N PHE A 66 -6.23 -10.15 3.07
CA PHE A 66 -6.75 -10.68 1.82
C PHE A 66 -7.69 -11.89 1.99
N ARG A 67 -8.11 -12.22 3.21
CA ARG A 67 -8.96 -13.39 3.49
C ARG A 67 -10.26 -13.43 2.68
N ASP A 68 -10.83 -12.27 2.35
CA ASP A 68 -12.07 -12.14 1.55
C ASP A 68 -11.80 -11.98 0.05
N PHE A 69 -10.53 -11.83 -0.33
CA PHE A 69 -10.08 -11.48 -1.69
C PHE A 69 -9.31 -12.60 -2.36
N ILE A 70 -8.88 -13.62 -1.61
CA ILE A 70 -8.16 -14.77 -2.13
C ILE A 70 -8.89 -16.02 -1.64
N ASN A 71 -9.32 -16.88 -2.57
CA ASN A 71 -10.00 -18.13 -2.22
C ASN A 71 -9.00 -19.22 -1.81
N ASN A 72 -9.51 -20.36 -1.35
CA ASN A 72 -8.70 -21.50 -0.90
C ASN A 72 -7.78 -22.11 -1.99
N ASN A 73 -7.96 -21.73 -3.26
CA ASN A 73 -7.10 -22.15 -4.36
C ASN A 73 -6.00 -21.12 -4.68
N GLY A 74 -5.78 -20.13 -3.81
CA GLY A 74 -4.81 -19.05 -4.01
C GLY A 74 -5.16 -18.15 -5.20
N ARG A 75 -6.44 -17.99 -5.53
CA ARG A 75 -6.89 -17.13 -6.63
C ARG A 75 -7.59 -15.89 -6.12
N VAL A 76 -7.31 -14.76 -6.75
CA VAL A 76 -8.02 -13.50 -6.50
C VAL A 76 -9.50 -13.63 -6.86
N VAL A 77 -10.37 -13.22 -5.94
CA VAL A 77 -11.81 -13.11 -6.11
C VAL A 77 -12.12 -11.68 -6.54
N GLU A 78 -12.33 -11.47 -7.85
CA GLU A 78 -12.57 -10.15 -8.48
C GLU A 78 -13.97 -9.58 -8.21
N ASN A 79 -14.43 -9.65 -6.96
CA ASN A 79 -15.71 -9.09 -6.54
C ASN A 79 -15.65 -7.55 -6.45
N LYS A 80 -16.82 -6.93 -6.24
CA LYS A 80 -16.93 -5.48 -6.10
C LYS A 80 -16.06 -4.93 -4.95
N LYS A 81 -16.02 -5.63 -3.81
CA LYS A 81 -15.25 -5.22 -2.61
C LYS A 81 -13.75 -5.12 -2.93
N PHE A 82 -13.18 -6.11 -3.63
CA PHE A 82 -11.78 -6.09 -4.06
C PHE A 82 -11.50 -4.93 -5.03
N LYS A 83 -12.35 -4.75 -6.04
CA LYS A 83 -12.20 -3.66 -7.03
C LYS A 83 -12.30 -2.28 -6.39
N ASP A 84 -13.25 -2.10 -5.46
CA ASP A 84 -13.42 -0.85 -4.72
C ASP A 84 -12.24 -0.58 -3.78
N TYR A 85 -11.69 -1.62 -3.14
CA TYR A 85 -10.51 -1.52 -2.30
C TYR A 85 -9.28 -1.03 -3.09
N ILE A 86 -8.95 -1.69 -4.21
CA ILE A 86 -7.82 -1.27 -5.05
C ILE A 86 -8.03 0.13 -5.62
N ARG A 87 -9.24 0.46 -6.08
CA ARG A 87 -9.57 1.82 -6.54
C ARG A 87 -9.29 2.85 -5.45
N SER A 88 -9.77 2.62 -4.23
CA SER A 88 -9.55 3.55 -3.11
C SER A 88 -8.06 3.75 -2.81
N CYS A 89 -7.26 2.68 -2.85
CA CYS A 89 -5.80 2.79 -2.71
C CYS A 89 -5.19 3.68 -3.80
N PHE A 90 -5.68 3.61 -5.04
CA PHE A 90 -5.16 4.44 -6.13
C PHE A 90 -5.69 5.87 -6.08
N GLU A 91 -6.92 6.10 -5.62
CA GLU A 91 -7.49 7.45 -5.43
C GLU A 91 -6.67 8.26 -4.42
N ILE A 92 -6.19 7.63 -3.36
CA ILE A 92 -5.31 8.27 -2.36
C ILE A 92 -4.00 8.75 -3.03
N ARG A 93 -3.41 7.93 -3.91
CA ARG A 93 -2.15 8.23 -4.60
C ARG A 93 -2.32 9.19 -5.79
N MET A 94 -3.50 9.21 -6.39
CA MET A 94 -3.82 10.03 -7.56
C MET A 94 -4.74 11.20 -7.17
N THR A 95 -4.36 11.97 -6.14
CA THR A 95 -5.23 12.95 -5.45
C THR A 95 -5.89 13.98 -6.39
N ASN A 96 -5.29 14.28 -7.54
CA ASN A 96 -5.80 15.24 -8.53
C ASN A 96 -6.30 14.61 -9.84
N ALA A 97 -6.30 13.28 -9.95
CA ALA A 97 -6.75 12.61 -11.17
C ALA A 97 -8.27 12.58 -11.26
N LYS A 98 -8.80 12.61 -12.50
CA LYS A 98 -10.22 12.36 -12.74
C LYS A 98 -10.59 10.96 -12.24
N HIS A 99 -11.72 10.82 -11.57
CA HIS A 99 -12.20 9.52 -11.07
C HIS A 99 -12.27 8.44 -12.17
N SER A 100 -12.61 8.82 -13.40
CA SER A 100 -12.59 7.92 -14.56
C SER A 100 -11.20 7.39 -14.91
N LEU A 101 -10.16 8.21 -14.77
CA LEU A 101 -8.77 7.81 -14.99
C LEU A 101 -8.32 6.83 -13.90
N VAL A 102 -8.61 7.11 -12.63
CA VAL A 102 -8.27 6.20 -11.53
C VAL A 102 -8.94 4.84 -11.71
N LYS A 103 -10.21 4.83 -12.13
CA LYS A 103 -10.94 3.59 -12.44
C LYS A 103 -10.32 2.82 -13.60
N LEU A 104 -9.84 3.50 -14.64
CA LEU A 104 -9.16 2.88 -15.78
C LEU A 104 -7.86 2.22 -15.34
N VAL A 105 -6.99 2.97 -14.65
CA VAL A 105 -5.70 2.50 -14.13
C VAL A 105 -5.88 1.33 -13.16
N ALA A 106 -6.81 1.44 -12.20
CA ALA A 106 -7.09 0.36 -11.25
C ALA A 106 -7.57 -0.91 -11.95
N LYS A 107 -8.46 -0.78 -12.95
CA LYS A 107 -8.94 -1.94 -13.73
C LYS A 107 -7.80 -2.59 -14.51
N ASP A 108 -6.94 -1.80 -15.11
CA ASP A 108 -5.82 -2.32 -15.90
C ASP A 108 -4.80 -3.06 -15.00
N CYS A 109 -4.37 -2.43 -13.90
CA CYS A 109 -3.46 -3.09 -12.94
C CYS A 109 -4.06 -4.40 -12.39
N ILE A 110 -5.35 -4.42 -12.04
CA ILE A 110 -6.02 -5.66 -11.59
C ILE A 110 -5.96 -6.74 -12.68
N ASN A 111 -6.26 -6.41 -13.93
CA ASN A 111 -6.22 -7.37 -15.04
C ASN A 111 -4.83 -7.98 -15.22
N GLN A 112 -3.78 -7.17 -15.06
CA GLN A 112 -2.40 -7.63 -15.19
C GLN A 112 -1.94 -8.48 -13.99
N CYS A 113 -2.44 -8.22 -12.79
CA CYS A 113 -1.92 -8.82 -11.56
C CYS A 113 -2.75 -9.98 -10.97
N LYS A 114 -4.04 -10.11 -11.32
CA LYS A 114 -4.97 -11.07 -10.70
C LYS A 114 -4.63 -12.56 -10.85
N HIS A 115 -3.76 -12.89 -11.81
CA HIS A 115 -3.39 -14.28 -12.12
C HIS A 115 -2.19 -14.78 -11.30
N ILE A 116 -1.53 -13.88 -10.57
CA ILE A 116 -0.38 -14.18 -9.73
C ILE A 116 -0.77 -15.09 -8.57
N ARG A 117 0.11 -16.05 -8.25
CA ARG A 117 -0.07 -17.01 -7.14
C ARG A 117 1.20 -17.14 -6.31
N GLY A 118 1.00 -17.32 -5.00
CA GLY A 118 2.03 -17.73 -4.05
C GLY A 118 1.78 -19.15 -3.54
N LYS A 119 2.64 -19.62 -2.62
CA LYS A 119 2.49 -20.91 -1.93
C LYS A 119 1.40 -20.86 -0.85
N SER A 120 1.06 -19.67 -0.37
CA SER A 120 -0.03 -19.41 0.58
C SER A 120 -0.91 -18.26 0.11
N ASN A 121 -2.05 -18.05 0.80
CA ASN A 121 -2.91 -16.89 0.56
C ASN A 121 -2.20 -15.58 0.92
N GLY A 122 -1.42 -15.58 2.01
CA GLY A 122 -0.58 -14.43 2.38
C GLY A 122 0.44 -14.09 1.31
N GLU A 123 1.19 -15.08 0.81
CA GLU A 123 2.17 -14.87 -0.25
C GLU A 123 1.50 -14.41 -1.56
N THR A 124 0.34 -14.96 -1.89
CA THR A 124 -0.45 -14.51 -3.04
C THR A 124 -0.85 -13.05 -2.88
N GLY A 125 -1.32 -12.64 -1.70
CA GLY A 125 -1.67 -11.25 -1.41
C GLY A 125 -0.48 -10.29 -1.56
N ILE A 126 0.68 -10.68 -1.03
CA ILE A 126 1.93 -9.90 -1.17
C ILE A 126 2.30 -9.73 -2.65
N LYS A 127 2.38 -10.82 -3.40
CA LYS A 127 2.79 -10.78 -4.81
C LYS A 127 1.81 -9.99 -5.68
N VAL A 128 0.51 -10.12 -5.44
CA VAL A 128 -0.51 -9.30 -6.12
C VAL A 128 -0.30 -7.82 -5.79
N MET A 129 -0.03 -7.47 -4.53
CA MET A 129 0.20 -6.08 -4.14
C MET A 129 1.50 -5.50 -4.71
N ASN A 130 2.59 -6.26 -4.72
CA ASN A 130 3.83 -5.85 -5.38
C ASN A 130 3.60 -5.62 -6.87
N CYS A 131 2.89 -6.52 -7.56
CA CYS A 131 2.52 -6.30 -8.96
C CYS A 131 1.67 -5.04 -9.14
N LEU A 132 0.66 -4.82 -8.30
CA LEU A 132 -0.19 -3.63 -8.39
C LEU A 132 0.60 -2.34 -8.17
N LYS A 133 1.57 -2.33 -7.24
CA LYS A 133 2.48 -1.20 -7.01
C LYS A 133 3.34 -0.93 -8.25
N ASN A 134 3.98 -1.96 -8.79
CA ASN A 134 4.85 -1.83 -9.96
C ASN A 134 4.05 -1.36 -11.20
N LYS A 135 2.89 -1.98 -11.47
CA LYS A 135 2.02 -1.56 -12.57
C LYS A 135 1.45 -0.16 -12.40
N PHE A 136 1.19 0.24 -11.17
CA PHE A 136 0.80 1.63 -10.90
C PHE A 136 1.97 2.59 -11.19
N GLN A 137 3.19 2.28 -10.76
CA GLN A 137 4.38 3.11 -11.01
C GLN A 137 4.69 3.29 -12.50
N GLU A 138 4.47 2.27 -13.34
CA GLU A 138 4.61 2.34 -14.80
C GLU A 138 3.79 3.49 -15.44
N TYR A 139 2.71 3.97 -14.80
CA TYR A 139 1.93 5.11 -15.29
C TYR A 139 2.53 6.49 -14.96
N PHE A 140 3.53 6.57 -14.06
CA PHE A 140 4.12 7.82 -13.58
C PHE A 140 5.60 7.96 -13.89
N GLU A 141 6.26 6.91 -14.38
CA GLU A 141 7.67 6.92 -14.81
C GLU A 141 7.85 7.37 -16.29
N VAL A 142 6.90 8.14 -16.83
CA VAL A 142 6.95 8.70 -18.20
C VAL A 142 7.63 10.06 -18.23
#